data_AF-A0A7J4J5M0-F1
#
_entry.id   AF-A0A7J4J5M0-F1
#
_cell.length_a   1.000
_cell.length_b   1.000
_cell.length_c   1.000
_cell.angle_alpha   90.00
_cell.angle_beta   90.00
_cell.angle_gamma   90.00
#
_symmetry.space_group_name_H-M   'P 1'
#
loop_
_entity.id
_entity.type
_entity.pdbx_description
1 polymer ?
#
loop_
_entity_poly.entity_id
_entity_poly.type
_entity_poly.pdbx_seq_one_letter_code
_entity_poly.pdbx_strand_id
1 'polypeptide(L)' 'MFEQQEEQVPQSRWRRFFKETIRVLRILKKPDKAEYLTTVKVTGIGIAIIGVLGFLIFLLRQMLI' A
#
# COMPACT_ATOMS: atom_id res chain seq x y z
N MET A 1 -9.22 39.60 -39.86
CA MET A 1 -8.80 38.19 -39.94
C MET A 1 -8.12 37.86 -38.62
N PHE A 2 -8.88 37.32 -37.67
CA PHE A 2 -8.36 36.92 -36.38
C PHE A 2 -7.76 35.52 -36.57
N GLU A 3 -6.43 35.47 -36.66
CA GLU A 3 -5.71 34.19 -36.61
C GLU A 3 -5.90 33.58 -35.23
N GLN A 4 -6.46 32.38 -35.27
CA GLN A 4 -6.89 31.55 -34.18
C GLN A 4 -5.69 31.23 -33.27
N GLN A 5 -5.62 31.83 -32.09
CA GLN A 5 -4.77 31.29 -31.03
C GLN A 5 -5.42 30.01 -30.55
N GLU A 6 -4.87 28.88 -30.99
CA GLU A 6 -5.23 27.54 -30.54
C GLU A 6 -5.22 27.50 -29.01
N GLU A 7 -6.41 27.32 -28.45
CA GLU A 7 -6.66 27.16 -27.03
C GLU A 7 -5.89 25.92 -26.55
N GLN A 8 -4.80 26.14 -25.80
CA GLN A 8 -4.03 25.08 -25.13
C GLN A 8 -4.97 24.35 -24.17
N VAL A 9 -5.50 23.22 -24.63
CA VAL A 9 -6.35 22.33 -23.85
C VAL A 9 -5.73 22.11 -22.46
N PRO A 10 -6.42 22.47 -21.36
CA PRO A 10 -5.92 22.23 -20.02
C PRO A 10 -5.83 20.72 -19.82
N GLN A 11 -4.65 20.15 -20.07
CA GLN A 11 -4.35 18.74 -19.83
C GLN A 11 -4.70 18.44 -18.38
N SER A 12 -5.84 17.79 -18.19
CA SER A 12 -6.42 17.43 -16.90
C SER A 12 -5.33 17.06 -15.90
N ARG A 13 -5.31 17.73 -14.75
CA ARG A 13 -4.35 17.58 -13.65
C ARG A 13 -4.00 16.10 -13.40
N TRP A 14 -5.03 15.25 -13.44
CA TRP A 14 -4.99 13.80 -13.28
C TRP A 14 -4.03 13.07 -14.22
N ARG A 15 -3.97 13.39 -15.52
CA ARG A 15 -3.05 12.71 -16.45
C ARG A 15 -1.58 12.98 -16.12
N ARG A 16 -1.28 14.20 -15.66
CA ARG A 16 0.07 14.57 -15.20
C ARG A 16 0.41 13.85 -13.90
N PHE A 17 -0.50 13.82 -12.93
CA PHE A 17 -0.31 13.08 -11.67
C PHE A 17 -0.05 11.59 -11.91
N PHE A 18 -0.86 10.91 -12.72
CA PHE A 18 -0.64 9.49 -13.03
C PHE A 18 0.73 9.24 -13.67
N LYS A 19 1.15 10.12 -14.58
CA LYS A 19 2.47 10.02 -15.23
C LYS A 19 3.62 10.22 -14.25
N GLU A 20 3.48 11.14 -13.31
CA GLU A 20 4.45 11.38 -12.24
C GLU A 20 4.49 10.23 -11.22
N THR A 21 3.33 9.73 -10.77
CA THR A 21 3.23 8.59 -9.84
C THR A 21 3.87 7.33 -10.42
N ILE A 22 3.69 7.07 -11.73
CA ILE A 22 4.37 5.95 -12.42
C ILE A 22 5.88 6.09 -12.40
N ARG A 23 6.42 7.30 -12.51
CA ARG A 23 7.87 7.53 -12.44
C ARG A 23 8.40 7.24 -11.04
N VAL A 24 7.67 7.62 -9.99
CA VAL A 24 8.01 7.30 -8.60
C VAL A 24 7.97 5.80 -8.35
N LEU A 25 6.89 5.12 -8.79
CA LEU A 25 6.75 3.66 -8.69
C LEU A 25 7.89 2.89 -9.37
N ARG A 26 8.45 3.43 -10.46
CA ARG A 26 9.62 2.85 -11.15
C ARG A 26 10.95 3.09 -10.41
N ILE A 27 11.05 4.13 -9.58
CA ILE A 27 12.22 4.41 -8.74
C ILE A 27 12.27 3.48 -7.51
N LEU A 28 11.10 2.99 -7.05
CA LEU A 28 11.03 2.10 -5.90
C LEU A 28 11.74 0.78 -6.18
N LYS A 29 12.64 0.40 -5.27
CA LYS A 29 13.29 -0.91 -5.33
C LYS A 29 12.24 -2.00 -5.04
N LYS A 30 12.02 -2.88 -6.02
CA LYS A 30 11.21 -4.07 -5.80
C LYS A 30 11.91 -4.95 -4.75
N PRO A 31 11.20 -5.40 -3.70
CA PRO A 31 11.81 -6.22 -2.65
C PRO A 31 12.31 -7.53 -3.26
N ASP A 32 13.48 -7.98 -2.83
CA ASP A 32 13.95 -9.32 -3.18
C ASP A 32 13.13 -10.39 -2.46
N LYS A 33 13.05 -11.59 -3.03
CA LYS A 33 12.31 -12.70 -2.42
C LYS A 33 12.83 -13.03 -1.02
N ALA A 34 14.13 -12.89 -0.76
CA ALA A 34 14.71 -13.16 0.56
C ALA A 34 14.29 -12.11 1.61
N GLU A 35 14.30 -10.82 1.26
CA GLU A 35 13.87 -9.72 2.12
C GLU A 35 12.37 -9.82 2.43
N TYR A 36 11.57 -10.13 1.41
CA TYR A 36 10.13 -10.35 1.56
C TYR A 36 9.84 -11.50 2.53
N LEU A 37 10.47 -12.66 2.34
CA LEU A 37 10.26 -13.82 3.22
C LEU A 37 10.70 -13.53 4.66
N THR A 38 11.78 -12.77 4.85
CA THR A 38 12.24 -12.37 6.18
C THR A 38 11.22 -11.47 6.86
N THR A 39 10.71 -10.47 6.13
CA THR A 39 9.67 -9.57 6.63
C THR A 39 8.40 -10.33 6.99
N VAL A 40 7.93 -11.22 6.10
CA VAL A 40 6.73 -12.04 6.33
C VAL A 40 6.88 -12.98 7.53
N LYS A 41 8.06 -13.56 7.75
CA LYS A 41 8.31 -14.40 8.92
C LYS A 41 8.18 -13.59 10.22
N VAL A 42 8.81 -12.42 10.27
CA VAL A 42 8.78 -11.56 11.47
C VAL A 42 7.37 -11.04 11.73
N THR A 43 6.68 -10.53 10.72
CA THR A 43 5.30 -10.03 10.87
C THR A 43 4.33 -11.17 11.18
N GLY A 44 4.51 -12.34 10.57
CA GLY A 44 3.71 -13.53 10.85
C GLY A 44 3.80 -13.98 12.30
N ILE A 45 5.01 -13.96 12.88
CA ILE A 45 5.20 -14.28 14.31
C ILE A 45 4.49 -13.23 15.19
N GLY A 46 4.61 -11.93 14.86
CA GLY A 46 3.93 -10.86 15.61
C GLY A 46 2.40 -11.00 15.58
N ILE A 47 1.82 -11.27 14.42
CA ILE A 47 0.37 -11.49 14.26
C ILE A 47 -0.07 -12.73 15.03
N ALA A 48 0.70 -13.83 14.97
CA ALA A 48 0.38 -15.06 15.70
C ALA A 48 0.34 -14.81 17.22
N ILE A 49 1.31 -14.09 17.78
CA ILE A 49 1.35 -13.77 19.21
C ILE A 49 0.12 -12.95 19.61
N ILE A 50 -0.17 -11.86 18.88
CA ILE A 50 -1.32 -10.99 19.18
C ILE A 50 -2.64 -11.77 19.02
N GLY A 51 -2.74 -12.59 17.97
CA GLY A 51 -3.90 -13.43 17.70
C GLY A 51 -4.15 -14.46 18.81
N VAL A 52 -3.10 -15.13 19.29
CA VAL A 52 -3.20 -16.08 20.42
C VAL A 52 -3.57 -15.36 21.71
N LEU A 53 -2.98 -14.20 22.00
CA LEU A 53 -3.34 -13.42 23.19
C LEU A 53 -4.81 -12.99 23.17
N GLY A 54 -5.29 -12.46 22.04
CA GLY A 54 -6.70 -12.11 21.86
C GLY A 54 -7.62 -13.33 21.94
N PHE A 55 -7.21 -14.44 21.35
CA PHE A 55 -7.95 -15.70 21.38
C PHE A 55 -8.07 -16.26 22.80
N LEU A 56 -6.99 -16.22 23.59
CA LEU A 56 -7.01 -16.66 24.99
C LEU A 56 -7.96 -15.81 25.83
N ILE A 57 -7.94 -14.48 25.67
CA ILE A 57 -8.87 -13.58 26.37
C ILE A 57 -10.32 -13.90 25.99
N PHE A 58 -10.58 -14.11 24.71
CA PHE A 58 -11.91 -14.48 24.22
C PHE A 58 -12.37 -15.83 24.77
N LEU A 59 -11.48 -16.83 24.78
CA LEU A 59 -11.78 -18.17 25.29
C LEU A 59 -12.10 -18.14 26.78
N LEU A 60 -11.31 -17.41 27.57
CA LEU A 60 -11.58 -17.22 28.99
C LEU A 60 -12.91 -16.51 29.23
N ARG A 61 -13.23 -15.48 28.44
CA ARG A 61 -14.53 -14.82 28.51
C ARG A 61 -15.68 -15.78 28.17
N GLN A 62 -15.51 -16.61 27.15
CA GLN A 62 -16.53 -17.57 26.68
C GLN A 62 -16.74 -18.74 27.64
N MET A 63 -15.75 -19.07 28.47
CA MET A 63 -15.86 -20.15 29.45
C MET A 63 -16.38 -19.67 30.81
N LEU A 64 -16.11 -18.40 31.17
CA LEU A 64 -16.53 -17.79 32.42
C LEU A 64 -17.92 -17.12 32.36
N ILE A 65 -18.43 -16.84 31.15
CA ILE A 65 -19.76 -16.28 30.88
C ILE A 65 -20.62 -17.29 30.11
#